data_AF-J3BDP7-F1
#
_entry.id   AF-J3BDP7-F1
#
_cell.length_a   1.000
_cell.length_b   1.000
_cell.length_c   1.000
_cell.angle_alpha   90.00
_cell.angle_beta   90.00
_cell.angle_gamma   90.00
#
_symmetry.space_group_name_H-M   'P 1'
#
loop_
_entity.id
_entity.type
_entity.pdbx_description
1 polymer ?
#
loop_
_entity_poly.entity_id
_entity_poly.type
_entity_poly.pdbx_seq_one_letter_code
_entity_poly.pdbx_strand_id
1 'polypeptide(L)'
;MDYFTIEIGGQAIASFRSENADDAKNFFEAEDFREDLTVLQSQGKPVWDGATMLTLRKATAEEASEVEHAYEFDDDPERTIDDEFVVFLVPISDIAEDRDDEGDDA
;
A
#
# COMPACT_ATOMS: atom_id res chain seq x y z
N MET A 1 12.26 -11.24 8.06
CA MET A 1 11.46 -10.32 7.24
C MET A 1 10.98 -11.09 6.04
N ASP A 2 9.68 -11.30 5.99
CA ASP A 2 8.98 -11.93 4.88
C ASP A 2 8.17 -10.84 4.15
N TYR A 3 7.99 -11.03 2.85
CA TYR A 3 7.19 -10.13 2.04
C TYR A 3 5.79 -10.71 1.86
N PHE A 4 4.77 -9.87 2.00
CA PHE A 4 3.38 -10.25 1.88
C PHE A 4 2.68 -9.37 0.85
N THR A 5 1.83 -9.98 0.05
CA THR A 5 1.01 -9.31 -0.95
C THR A 5 -0.43 -9.38 -0.54
N ILE A 6 -1.09 -8.23 -0.62
CA ILE A 6 -2.51 -8.05 -0.42
C ILE A 6 -3.17 -8.15 -1.79
N GLU A 7 -4.07 -9.12 -1.88
CA GLU A 7 -4.90 -9.32 -3.05
C GLU A 7 -6.35 -8.94 -2.73
N ILE A 8 -6.96 -8.21 -3.66
CA ILE A 8 -8.35 -7.78 -3.58
C ILE A 8 -9.07 -8.36 -4.78
N GLY A 9 -9.99 -9.32 -4.55
CA GLY A 9 -10.73 -9.96 -5.64
C GLY A 9 -9.85 -10.73 -6.64
N GLY A 10 -8.67 -11.18 -6.21
CA GLY A 10 -7.70 -11.91 -7.05
C GLY A 10 -6.74 -11.03 -7.84
N GLN A 11 -6.71 -9.71 -7.58
CA GLN A 11 -5.70 -8.80 -8.10
C GLN A 11 -4.74 -8.40 -6.99
N ALA A 12 -3.44 -8.52 -7.24
CA ALA A 12 -2.40 -8.01 -6.34
C ALA A 12 -2.43 -6.48 -6.33
N ILE A 13 -2.70 -5.90 -5.17
CA ILE A 13 -2.89 -4.45 -5.00
C ILE A 13 -1.66 -3.82 -4.37
N ALA A 14 -1.17 -4.43 -3.29
CA ALA A 14 -0.06 -3.90 -2.52
C ALA A 14 0.80 -5.04 -1.99
N SER A 15 2.10 -4.80 -1.87
CA SER A 15 3.05 -5.69 -1.23
C SER A 15 3.83 -4.93 -0.18
N PHE A 16 4.05 -5.56 0.97
CA PHE A 16 4.75 -4.95 2.09
C PHE A 16 5.66 -5.97 2.76
N ARG A 17 6.63 -5.48 3.51
CA ARG A 17 7.50 -6.33 4.33
C ARG A 17 6.95 -6.40 5.76
N SER A 18 6.98 -7.59 6.35
CA SER A 18 6.68 -7.79 7.78
C SER A 18 7.68 -8.75 8.40
N GLU A 19 7.76 -8.76 9.72
CA GLU A 19 8.63 -9.70 10.42
C GLU A 19 8.20 -11.15 10.20
N ASN A 20 6.90 -11.41 10.33
CA ASN A 20 6.28 -12.73 10.27
C ASN A 20 4.84 -12.65 9.72
N ALA A 21 4.25 -13.80 9.40
CA ALA A 21 2.87 -13.88 8.92
C ALA A 21 1.83 -13.42 9.94
N ASP A 22 2.06 -13.66 11.23
CA ASP A 22 1.17 -13.17 12.30
C ASP A 22 1.14 -11.64 12.37
N ASP A 23 2.30 -11.00 12.26
CA ASP A 23 2.43 -9.55 12.26
C ASP A 23 1.76 -8.92 11.03
N ALA A 24 2.06 -9.47 9.85
CA ALA A 24 1.40 -9.08 8.61
C ALA A 24 -0.12 -9.24 8.68
N LYS A 25 -0.60 -10.28 9.37
CA LYS A 25 -2.03 -10.52 9.58
C LYS A 25 -2.63 -9.49 10.54
N ASN A 26 -1.94 -9.10 11.60
CA ASN A 26 -2.41 -8.03 12.50
C ASN A 26 -2.54 -6.70 11.75
N PHE A 27 -1.54 -6.32 10.95
CA PHE A 27 -1.59 -5.13 10.10
C PHE A 27 -2.74 -5.20 9.09
N PHE A 28 -2.89 -6.33 8.40
CA PHE A 28 -3.99 -6.57 7.46
C PHE A 28 -5.38 -6.58 8.12
N GLU A 29 -5.46 -6.93 9.40
CA GLU A 29 -6.67 -6.90 10.20
C GLU A 29 -6.94 -5.54 10.85
N ALA A 30 -5.98 -4.61 10.81
CA ALA A 30 -6.13 -3.27 11.35
C ALA A 30 -7.21 -2.48 10.58
N GLU A 31 -8.07 -1.81 11.34
CA GLU A 31 -9.15 -0.99 10.78
C GLU A 31 -8.59 0.22 10.03
N ASP A 32 -7.59 0.91 10.58
CA ASP A 32 -6.88 2.02 9.94
C ASP A 32 -6.38 1.66 8.53
N PHE A 33 -5.71 0.51 8.39
CA PHE A 33 -5.19 0.07 7.10
C PHE A 33 -6.31 -0.21 6.09
N ARG A 34 -7.42 -0.78 6.56
CA ARG A 34 -8.58 -1.04 5.72
C ARG A 34 -9.29 0.23 5.30
N GLU A 35 -9.42 1.20 6.20
CA GLU A 35 -9.95 2.53 5.86
C GLU A 35 -9.08 3.22 4.82
N ASP A 36 -7.76 3.12 4.95
CA ASP A 36 -6.80 3.66 3.98
C ASP A 36 -7.06 3.10 2.56
N LEU A 37 -7.24 1.78 2.44
CA LEU A 37 -7.59 1.15 1.16
C LEU A 37 -8.93 1.63 0.57
N THR A 38 -9.86 2.15 1.39
CA THR A 38 -11.12 2.71 0.88
C THR A 38 -10.99 4.16 0.38
N VAL A 39 -10.00 4.91 0.90
CA VAL A 39 -9.74 6.31 0.48
C VAL A 39 -8.76 6.37 -0.68
N LEU A 40 -7.78 5.47 -0.73
CA LEU A 40 -6.86 5.35 -1.84
C LEU A 40 -7.61 5.00 -3.12
N GLN A 41 -7.26 5.66 -4.22
CA GLN A 41 -7.90 5.42 -5.51
C GLN A 41 -6.92 4.82 -6.51
N SER A 42 -7.33 3.78 -7.22
CA SER A 42 -6.63 3.28 -8.40
C SER A 42 -7.48 3.49 -9.64
N GLN A 43 -6.91 4.12 -10.66
CA GLN A 43 -7.58 4.40 -11.94
C GLN A 43 -8.93 5.13 -11.79
N GLY A 44 -9.04 6.04 -10.81
CA GLY A 44 -10.24 6.83 -10.53
C GLY A 44 -11.35 6.07 -9.77
N LYS A 45 -11.03 4.95 -9.13
CA LYS A 45 -11.94 4.18 -8.25
C LYS A 45 -11.25 3.83 -6.95
N PRO A 46 -11.97 3.68 -5.83
CA PRO A 46 -11.36 3.22 -4.58
C PRO A 46 -10.65 1.88 -4.80
N VAL A 47 -9.48 1.73 -4.17
CA VAL A 47 -8.69 0.50 -4.22
C VAL A 47 -9.48 -0.65 -3.61
N TRP A 48 -10.23 -0.37 -2.54
CA TRP A 48 -11.13 -1.33 -1.91
C TRP A 48 -12.52 -0.74 -1.67
N ASP A 49 -13.55 -1.41 -2.18
CA ASP A 49 -14.95 -1.03 -1.98
C ASP A 49 -15.53 -1.43 -0.60
N GLY A 50 -14.71 -1.94 0.34
CA GLY A 50 -15.16 -2.44 1.64
C GLY A 50 -15.92 -3.79 1.60
N ALA A 51 -16.32 -4.24 0.41
CA ALA A 51 -17.09 -5.47 0.19
C ALA A 51 -16.27 -6.59 -0.47
N THR A 52 -15.26 -6.24 -1.26
CA THR A 52 -14.45 -7.22 -2.00
C THR A 52 -13.60 -8.05 -1.03
N MET A 53 -13.49 -9.36 -1.27
CA MET A 53 -12.70 -10.24 -0.41
C MET A 53 -11.22 -9.84 -0.47
N LEU A 54 -10.70 -9.41 0.67
CA LEU A 54 -9.29 -9.16 0.90
C LEU A 54 -8.61 -10.50 1.26
N THR A 55 -7.49 -10.80 0.64
CA THR A 55 -6.68 -11.97 0.97
C THR A 55 -5.23 -11.58 1.09
N LEU A 56 -4.58 -12.05 2.15
CA LEU A 56 -3.15 -11.89 2.35
C LEU A 56 -2.44 -13.17 1.90
N ARG A 57 -1.44 -13.03 1.03
CA ARG A 57 -0.57 -14.14 0.64
C ARG A 57 0.90 -13.75 0.81
N LYS A 58 1.78 -14.75 0.78
CA LYS A 58 3.21 -14.50 0.70
C LYS A 58 3.54 -13.95 -0.69
N ALA A 59 4.32 -12.87 -0.75
CA ALA A 59 4.71 -12.26 -2.01
C ALA A 59 5.57 -13.23 -2.82
N THR A 60 5.43 -13.17 -4.14
CA THR A 60 6.30 -13.88 -5.08
C THR A 60 7.69 -13.24 -5.10
N ALA A 61 8.69 -13.96 -5.64
CA ALA A 61 10.05 -13.44 -5.73
C ALA A 61 10.13 -12.14 -6.55
N GLU A 62 9.28 -11.99 -7.57
CA GLU A 62 9.18 -10.78 -8.38
C GLU A 62 8.61 -9.61 -7.54
N GLU A 63 7.46 -9.82 -6.89
CA GLU A 63 6.84 -8.79 -6.05
C GLU A 63 7.75 -8.38 -4.87
N ALA A 64 8.42 -9.34 -4.23
CA ALA A 64 9.37 -9.08 -3.16
C ALA A 64 10.57 -8.26 -3.64
N SER A 65 11.10 -8.56 -4.84
CA SER A 65 12.20 -7.81 -5.42
C SER A 65 11.80 -6.38 -5.73
N GLU A 66 10.57 -6.14 -6.18
CA GLU A 66 10.06 -4.77 -6.40
C GLU A 66 9.94 -4.00 -5.08
N VAL A 67 9.47 -4.64 -4.01
CA VAL A 67 9.37 -4.01 -2.68
C VAL A 67 10.76 -3.66 -2.13
N GLU A 68 11.70 -4.61 -2.22
CA GLU A 68 13.07 -4.40 -1.78
C GLU A 68 13.74 -3.27 -2.56
N HIS A 69 13.56 -3.27 -3.88
CA HIS A 69 14.10 -2.25 -4.75
C HIS A 69 13.47 -0.87 -4.48
N ALA A 70 12.15 -0.80 -4.30
CA ALA A 70 11.47 0.42 -3.92
C ALA A 70 11.96 0.92 -2.55
N TYR A 71 12.21 0.03 -1.60
CA TYR A 71 12.75 0.39 -0.29
C TYR A 71 14.19 0.91 -0.35
N GLU A 72 15.05 0.29 -1.18
CA GLU A 72 16.43 0.74 -1.38
C GLU A 72 16.52 2.08 -2.13
N PHE A 73 15.53 2.40 -2.97
CA PHE A 73 15.48 3.61 -3.78
C PHE A 73 14.60 4.71 -3.17
N ASP A 74 13.87 4.41 -2.10
CA ASP A 74 13.20 5.42 -1.31
C ASP A 74 14.28 6.23 -0.56
N ASP A 75 14.61 7.40 -1.11
CA ASP A 75 15.59 8.33 -0.55
C ASP A 75 15.00 9.16 0.60
N ASP A 76 13.78 8.83 1.08
CA ASP A 76 13.16 9.51 2.20
C ASP A 76 13.95 9.22 3.50
N PRO A 77 14.64 10.22 4.07
CA PRO A 77 15.49 10.02 5.22
C PRO A 77 14.70 9.95 6.54
N GLU A 78 13.39 10.24 6.50
CA GLU A 78 12.50 10.15 7.66
C GLU A 78 11.90 8.75 7.79
N ARG A 79 11.83 7.98 6.70
CA ARG A 79 11.40 6.57 6.72
C ARG A 79 12.40 5.67 7.45
N THR A 80 11.93 5.06 8.53
CA THR A 80 12.73 4.14 9.31
C THR A 80 12.63 2.70 8.80
N ILE A 81 13.54 1.83 9.25
CA ILE A 81 13.43 0.38 8.99
C ILE A 81 12.20 -0.23 9.70
N ASP A 82 11.68 0.47 10.71
CA ASP A 82 10.53 0.06 11.50
C ASP A 82 9.20 0.55 10.90
N ASP A 83 9.22 1.52 9.98
CA ASP A 83 8.01 1.96 9.28
C ASP A 83 7.45 0.84 8.39
N GLU A 84 6.15 0.59 8.55
CA GLU A 84 5.37 -0.31 7.70
C GLU A 84 5.34 0.21 6.25
N PHE A 85 6.35 -0.21 5.48
CA PHE A 85 6.52 0.17 4.08
C PHE A 85 5.65 -0.69 3.17
N VAL A 86 4.63 -0.08 2.60
CA VAL A 86 3.68 -0.69 1.66
C VAL A 86 3.94 -0.15 0.25
N VAL A 87 4.23 -1.05 -0.69
CA VAL A 87 4.39 -0.73 -2.11
C VAL A 87 3.15 -1.16 -2.87
N PHE A 88 2.51 -0.20 -3.50
CA PHE A 88 1.35 -0.49 -4.32
C PHE A 88 1.79 -0.99 -5.71
N LEU A 89 1.30 -2.18 -6.06
CA LEU A 89 1.53 -2.81 -7.36
C LEU A 89 0.57 -2.31 -8.44
N VAL A 90 -0.43 -1.53 -8.03
CA VAL A 90 -1.37 -0.84 -8.91
C VAL A 90 -1.13 0.66 -8.81
N PRO A 91 -1.39 1.44 -9.88
CA PRO A 91 -1.26 2.88 -9.83
C PRO A 91 -2.25 3.44 -8.83
N ILE A 92 -1.75 4.07 -7.77
CA ILE A 92 -2.56 4.78 -6.78
C ILE A 92 -2.49 6.28 -7.08
N SER A 93 -3.59 6.96 -6.86
CA SER A 93 -3.69 8.41 -6.87
C SER A 93 -4.16 8.84 -5.50
N ASP A 94 -3.31 9.56 -4.78
CA ASP A 94 -3.70 10.22 -3.55
C ASP A 94 -4.65 11.37 -3.91
N ILE A 95 -5.89 11.29 -3.42
CA ILE A 95 -6.87 12.38 -3.53
C ILE A 95 -6.52 13.59 -2.65
N ALA A 96 -5.33 13.59 -2.04
CA ALA A 96 -4.80 14.70 -1.25
C ALA A 96 -4.14 15.81 -2.08
N GLU A 97 -4.08 15.70 -3.43
CA GLU A 97 -3.58 16.76 -4.32
C GLU A 97 -4.69 17.56 -5.03
N ASP A 98 -5.80 17.87 -4.35
CA ASP A 98 -6.83 18.81 -4.86
C ASP A 98 -7.20 19.91 -3.84
N ARG A 99 -6.22 20.33 -3.03
CA ARG A 99 -6.28 21.60 -2.31
C ARG A 99 -4.90 22.26 -2.31
N ASP A 100 -4.57 22.90 -3.42
CA ASP A 100 -3.95 24.24 -3.45
C ASP A 100 -4.00 24.76 -4.91
N ASP A 101 -5.19 24.76 -5.51
CA ASP A 101 -5.53 25.73 -6.57
C ASP A 101 -5.99 27.01 -5.85
N GLU A 102 -5.06 27.69 -5.18
CA GLU A 102 -5.28 29.08 -4.80
C GLU A 102 -4.50 29.93 -5.81
N GLY A 103 -5.16 30.18 -6.93
CA GLY A 103 -4.81 31.31 -7.77
C GLY A 103 -4.87 32.59 -6.93
N ASP A 104 -3.71 33.18 -6.67
CA ASP A 104 -3.63 34.59 -6.32
C ASP A 104 -3.27 35.38 -7.58
N ASP A 105 -4.31 36.00 -8.11
CA ASP A 105 -4.37 36.98 -9.18
C ASP A 105 -3.72 38.30 -8.72
N ALA A 106 -2.68 38.78 -9.41
CA ALA A 106 -2.38 40.21 -9.62
C ALA A 106 -1.22 40.45 -10.60
#